data_AF-X1S5A1-F1
#
_entry.id   AF-X1S5A1-F1
#
_cell.length_a   1.000
_cell.length_b   1.000
_cell.length_c   1.000
_cell.angle_alpha   90.00
_cell.angle_beta   90.00
_cell.angle_gamma   90.00
#
_symmetry.space_group_name_H-M   'P 1'
#
loop_
_entity.id
_entity.type
_entity.pdbx_description
1 polymer ?
#
loop_
_entity_poly.entity_id
_entity_poly.type
_entity_poly.pdbx_seq_one_letter_code
_entity_poly.pdbx_strand_id
1 'polypeptide(L)' 'MTKFWELFRSSVVLQFTLALMFGATVCYLYATGQVVPEGATTALMLILGFVFGQK' A
#
# COMPACT_ATOMS: atom_id res chain seq x y z
N MET A 1 9.49 15.64 8.65
CA MET A 1 9.08 14.66 7.62
C MET A 1 10.28 13.82 7.17
N THR A 2 10.78 12.88 7.97
CA THR A 2 12.01 12.13 7.60
C THR A 2 11.99 10.69 8.09
N LYS A 3 11.71 10.43 9.38
CA LYS A 3 11.79 9.07 9.94
C LYS A 3 10.81 8.04 9.38
N PHE A 4 9.56 8.43 9.09
CA PHE A 4 8.57 7.48 8.55
C PHE A 4 8.95 7.01 7.14
N TRP A 5 9.44 7.93 6.31
CA TRP A 5 9.90 7.61 4.96
C TRP A 5 11.20 6.80 4.97
N GLU A 6 12.10 7.07 5.90
CA GLU A 6 13.31 6.27 6.16
C GLU A 6 12.96 4.84 6.61
N LEU A 7 12.04 4.70 7.56
CA LEU A 7 11.56 3.37 8.00
C LEU A 7 10.87 2.64 6.84
N PHE A 8 10.07 3.36 6.05
CA PHE A 8 9.37 2.77 4.90
C PHE A 8 10.36 2.31 3.84
N ARG A 9 11.44 3.04 3.57
CA ARG A 9 12.49 2.64 2.61
C ARG A 9 13.39 1.52 3.14
N SER A 10 13.67 1.50 4.44
CA SER A 10 14.60 0.56 5.08
C SER A 10 13.95 -0.78 5.46
N SER A 11 12.66 -0.77 5.80
CA SER A 11 11.97 -1.96 6.32
C SER A 11 11.03 -2.56 5.28
N VAL A 12 11.50 -3.63 4.63
CA VAL A 12 10.70 -4.49 3.75
C VAL A 12 9.44 -5.01 4.47
N VAL A 13 9.55 -5.29 5.77
CA VAL A 13 8.42 -5.73 6.60
C VAL A 13 7.31 -4.69 6.63
N LEU A 14 7.66 -3.41 6.76
CA LEU A 14 6.70 -2.30 6.81
C LEU A 14 6.02 -2.09 5.45
N GLN A 15 6.79 -2.20 4.36
CA GLN A 15 6.25 -2.12 2.99
C GLN A 15 5.25 -3.25 2.71
N PHE A 16 5.63 -4.50 3.01
CA PHE A 16 4.75 -5.66 2.83
C PHE A 16 3.50 -5.57 3.71
N THR A 17 3.65 -5.14 4.97
CA THR A 17 2.53 -5.00 5.90
C THR A 17 1.53 -3.95 5.41
N LEU A 18 2.01 -2.82 4.90
CA LEU A 18 1.16 -1.79 4.29
C LEU A 18 0.53 -2.26 2.98
N ALA A 19 1.27 -3.01 2.14
CA ALA A 19 0.74 -3.59 0.90
C ALA A 19 -0.40 -4.57 1.18
N LEU A 20 -0.24 -5.43 2.20
CA LEU A 20 -1.25 -6.38 2.62
C LEU A 20 -2.49 -5.68 3.18
N MET A 21 -2.33 -4.67 4.04
CA MET A 21 -3.46 -3.92 4.60
C MET A 21 -4.25 -3.17 3.52
N PHE A 22 -3.56 -2.41 2.67
CA PHE A 22 -4.24 -1.68 1.59
C PHE A 22 -4.84 -2.64 0.55
N GLY A 23 -4.14 -3.72 0.21
CA GLY A 23 -4.63 -4.77 -0.68
C GLY A 23 -5.91 -5.44 -0.16
N ALA A 24 -5.90 -5.85 1.11
CA ALA A 24 -7.07 -6.43 1.75
C ALA A 24 -8.24 -5.43 1.81
N THR A 25 -7.95 -4.15 2.08
CA THR A 25 -8.98 -3.09 2.12
C THR A 25 -9.62 -2.88 0.75
N VAL A 26 -8.83 -2.79 -0.32
CA VAL A 26 -9.35 -2.65 -1.69
C VAL A 26 -10.12 -3.90 -2.13
N CYS A 27 -9.61 -5.10 -1.84
CA CYS A 27 -10.33 -6.35 -2.10
C CYS A 27 -11.65 -6.44 -1.33
N TYR A 28 -11.68 -6.00 -0.08
CA TYR A 28 -12.89 -5.98 0.74
C TYR A 28 -13.93 -5.00 0.18
N LEU A 29 -13.51 -3.77 -0.18
CA LEU A 29 -14.39 -2.79 -0.81
C LEU A 29 -14.95 -3.31 -2.14
N TYR A 30 -14.11 -3.98 -2.94
CA TYR A 30 -14.53 -4.61 -4.19
C TYR A 30 -15.54 -5.75 -3.94
N ALA A 31 -15.27 -6.62 -2.97
CA ALA A 31 -16.16 -7.74 -2.62
C ALA A 31 -17.50 -7.30 -2.03
N THR A 32 -17.53 -6.15 -1.34
CA THR A 32 -18.74 -5.56 -0.75
C THR A 32 -19.50 -4.63 -1.72
N GLY A 33 -19.02 -4.47 -2.95
CA GLY A 33 -19.61 -3.59 -3.96
C GLY A 33 -19.53 -2.10 -3.60
N GLN A 34 -18.67 -1.75 -2.64
CA GLN A 34 -18.44 -0.37 -2.23
C GLN A 34 -17.53 0.34 -3.24
N VAL A 35 -17.72 1.64 -3.40
CA VAL A 35 -16.89 2.45 -4.29
C VAL A 35 -15.49 2.53 -3.71
N VAL A 36 -14.49 2.03 -4.44
CA VAL A 36 -13.09 2.18 -4.04
C VAL A 36 -12.68 3.62 -4.31
N PRO A 37 -12.34 4.41 -3.28
CA PRO A 37 -11.91 5.79 -3.49
C PRO A 37 -10.56 5.80 -4.24
N GLU A 38 -10.43 6.68 -5.24
CA GLU A 38 -9.24 6.77 -6.10
C GLU A 38 -7.93 6.96 -5.31
N GLY A 39 -8.00 7.64 -4.15
CA GLY A 39 -6.87 7.80 -3.25
C GLY A 39 -6.36 6.49 -2.67
N ALA A 40 -7.23 5.51 -2.39
CA ALA A 40 -6.84 4.20 -1.91
C ALA A 40 -6.15 3.37 -3.01
N THR A 41 -6.66 3.46 -4.24
CA THR A 41 -6.06 2.81 -5.42
C THR A 41 -4.69 3.39 -5.74
N THR A 42 -4.56 4.73 -5.67
CA THR A 42 -3.30 5.44 -5.89
C THR A 42 -2.27 5.07 -4.81
N ALA A 43 -2.67 5.06 -3.54
CA ALA A 43 -1.80 4.63 -2.44
C ALA A 43 -1.35 3.18 -2.60
N LEU A 44 -2.25 2.28 -3.01
CA LEU A 44 -1.95 0.88 -3.26
C LEU A 44 -0.96 0.71 -4.43
N MET A 45 -1.14 1.43 -5.55
CA MET A 45 -0.17 1.43 -6.66
C MET A 45 1.20 1.95 -6.22
N LEU A 46 1.26 2.99 -5.39
CA LEU A 46 2.51 3.53 -4.83
C LEU A 46 3.23 2.50 -3.96
N ILE A 47 2.49 1.84 -3.06
CA ILE A 47 3.05 0.81 -2.18
C ILE A 47 3.53 -0.39 -3.00
N LEU A 48 2.74 -0.87 -3.96
CA LEU A 48 3.14 -1.95 -4.86
C LEU A 48 4.35 -1.57 -5.71
N GLY A 49 4.40 -0.34 -6.23
CA GLY A 49 5.55 0.19 -6.95
C GLY A 49 6.81 0.24 -6.10
N PHE A 50 6.70 0.53 -4.81
CA PHE A 50 7.83 0.44 -3.87
C PHE A 50 8.22 -1.01 -3.57
N VAL A 51 7.26 -1.88 -3.29
CA VAL A 51 7.50 -3.30 -2.97
C VAL A 51 8.15 -4.04 -4.15
N PHE A 52 7.67 -3.82 -5.37
CA PHE A 52 8.13 -4.52 -6.57
C PHE A 52 9.20 -3.75 -7.38
N GLY A 53 9.31 -2.43 -7.18
CA GLY A 53 10.25 -1.57 -7.90
C GLY A 53 11.62 -1.40 -7.22
N GLN A 54 11.83 -1.93 -6.01
CA GLN A 54 13.16 -1.97 -5.38
C GLN A 54 14.11 -3.05 -5.97
N LYS A 55 14.09 -3.26 -7.29
CA LYS A 55 15.14 -4.03 -7.96
C LYS A 55 16.36 -3.17 -8.25
#